data_AF-A0A8J8TM13-F1
#
_entry.id   AF-A0A8J8TM13-F1
#
_cell.length_a   1.000
_cell.length_b   1.000
_cell.length_c   1.000
_cell.angle_alpha   90.00
_cell.angle_beta   90.00
_cell.angle_gamma   90.00
#
_symmetry.space_group_name_H-M   'P 1'
#
loop_
_entity.id
_entity.type
_entity.pdbx_description
1 polymer ?
#
loop_
_entity_poly.entity_id
_entity_poly.type
_entity_poly.pdbx_seq_one_letter_code
_entity_poly.pdbx_strand_id
1 'polypeptide(L)'
;MRIIVNGKEAGTKEKGCALCGATWGEYYEEIDNEKLFFCCDFCALEFTNMIKEVKKRNNWDRIDDLEINGNYYTGRTCTAKRQGKEYKFYVKFDDEGGIGTFKELN
;
A
#
# COMPACT_ATOMS: atom_id res chain seq x y z
N MET A 1 -9.82 3.74 -4.14
CA MET A 1 -9.08 2.58 -3.63
C MET A 1 -9.52 2.38 -2.20
N ARG A 2 -10.20 1.28 -1.92
CA ARG A 2 -10.48 0.88 -0.54
C ARG A 2 -9.22 0.23 0.04
N ILE A 3 -8.75 0.72 1.18
CA ILE A 3 -7.51 0.25 1.80
C ILE A 3 -7.82 -0.33 3.18
N ILE A 4 -7.36 -1.56 3.43
CA ILE A 4 -7.44 -2.23 4.73
C ILE A 4 -6.02 -2.51 5.23
N VAL A 5 -5.67 -2.00 6.40
CA VAL A 5 -4.38 -2.29 7.07
C VAL A 5 -4.65 -3.04 8.36
N ASN A 6 -4.13 -4.27 8.48
CA ASN A 6 -4.30 -5.14 9.64
C ASN A 6 -5.78 -5.26 10.09
N GLY A 7 -6.67 -5.46 9.12
CA GLY A 7 -8.11 -5.63 9.35
C GLY A 7 -8.92 -4.33 9.60
N LYS A 8 -8.30 -3.15 9.53
CA LYS A 8 -8.99 -1.85 9.70
C LYS A 8 -8.91 -1.02 8.43
N GLU A 9 -9.99 -0.32 8.10
CA GLU A 9 -9.97 0.61 6.96
C GLU A 9 -9.00 1.77 7.23
N ALA A 10 -8.26 2.18 6.19
CA ALA A 10 -7.23 3.22 6.24
C ALA A 10 -7.28 4.10 4.98
N GLY A 11 -6.45 5.14 4.94
CA GLY A 11 -6.27 6.03 3.77
C GLY A 11 -6.82 7.44 3.94
N THR A 12 -7.51 7.74 5.05
CA THR A 12 -7.90 9.12 5.43
C THR A 12 -7.29 9.49 6.78
N LYS A 13 -7.31 10.77 7.16
CA LYS A 13 -6.71 11.23 8.42
C LYS A 13 -7.40 10.61 9.65
N GLU A 14 -8.69 10.37 9.57
CA GLU A 14 -9.51 9.77 10.64
C GLU A 14 -9.31 8.25 10.71
N LYS A 15 -9.05 7.61 9.57
CA LYS A 15 -8.91 6.15 9.45
C LYS A 15 -7.44 5.67 9.59
N GLY A 16 -6.49 6.57 9.40
CA GLY A 16 -5.05 6.31 9.52
C GLY A 16 -4.33 6.15 8.19
N CYS A 17 -3.01 6.12 8.26
CA CYS A 17 -2.08 6.05 7.13
C CYS A 17 -2.40 4.87 6.21
N ALA A 18 -2.47 5.13 4.91
CA ALA A 18 -2.76 4.13 3.87
C ALA A 18 -1.79 2.92 3.87
N LEU A 19 -0.57 3.06 4.40
CA LEU A 19 0.41 1.97 4.44
C LEU A 19 0.51 1.24 5.80
N CYS A 20 0.43 1.98 6.90
CA CYS A 20 0.74 1.44 8.25
C CYS A 20 -0.41 1.58 9.26
N GLY A 21 -1.48 2.32 8.93
CA GLY A 21 -2.63 2.54 9.80
C GLY A 21 -2.40 3.55 10.94
N ALA A 22 -1.22 4.18 11.02
CA ALA A 22 -0.94 5.20 12.03
C ALA A 22 -1.82 6.45 11.84
N THR A 23 -2.32 7.04 12.93
CA THR A 23 -3.24 8.19 12.92
C THR A 23 -2.56 9.53 13.19
N TRP A 24 -1.22 9.56 13.26
CA TRP A 24 -0.42 10.77 13.37
C TRP A 24 0.14 11.19 12.00
N GLY A 25 0.62 12.43 11.90
CA GLY A 25 1.19 12.98 10.67
C GLY A 25 0.17 13.73 9.83
N GLU A 26 0.66 14.38 8.77
CA GLU A 26 -0.12 15.29 7.93
C GLU A 26 0.25 15.19 6.44
N TYR A 27 0.86 14.07 6.03
CA TYR A 27 1.31 13.90 4.65
C TYR A 27 0.17 13.39 3.77
N TYR A 28 0.12 13.87 2.53
CA TYR A 28 -0.84 13.42 1.53
C TYR A 28 -0.15 13.24 0.19
N GLU A 29 -0.59 12.23 -0.56
CA GLU A 29 -0.13 11.97 -1.92
C GLU A 29 -1.33 11.60 -2.80
N GLU A 30 -1.28 11.95 -4.08
CA GLU A 30 -2.32 11.57 -5.03
C GLU A 30 -1.96 10.27 -5.75
N ILE A 31 -2.75 9.23 -5.54
CA ILE A 31 -2.52 7.90 -6.10
C ILE A 31 -3.84 7.38 -6.66
N ASP A 32 -3.83 6.94 -7.93
CA ASP A 32 -5.03 6.49 -8.66
C ASP A 32 -6.17 7.54 -8.65
N ASN A 33 -5.80 8.83 -8.77
CA ASN A 33 -6.69 10.00 -8.70
C ASN A 33 -7.41 10.16 -7.34
N GLU A 34 -6.87 9.57 -6.29
CA GLU A 34 -7.38 9.72 -4.93
C GLU A 34 -6.31 10.32 -4.02
N LYS A 35 -6.72 11.30 -3.23
CA LYS A 35 -5.86 11.92 -2.22
C LYS A 35 -5.81 11.03 -0.99
N LEU A 36 -4.70 10.32 -0.81
CA LEU A 36 -4.49 9.39 0.30
C LEU A 36 -3.68 10.04 1.43
N PHE A 37 -4.05 9.72 2.66
CA PHE A 37 -3.34 10.17 3.87
C PHE A 37 -2.20 9.21 4.25
N PHE A 38 -1.05 9.79 4.63
CA PHE A 38 0.11 9.08 5.15
C PHE A 38 0.65 9.78 6.40
N CYS A 39 1.23 8.99 7.31
CA CYS A 39 1.85 9.54 8.51
C CYS A 39 3.17 10.28 8.22
N CYS A 40 3.87 9.89 7.16
CA CYS A 40 5.10 10.53 6.68
C CYS A 40 5.27 10.36 5.18
N ASP A 41 6.21 11.10 4.61
CA ASP A 41 6.67 11.02 3.23
C ASP A 41 7.24 9.64 2.85
N PHE A 42 8.00 9.00 3.74
CA PHE A 42 8.51 7.64 3.52
C PHE A 42 7.38 6.62 3.28
N CYS A 43 6.30 6.67 4.08
CA CYS A 43 5.16 5.79 3.87
C CYS A 43 4.48 6.05 2.52
N ALA A 44 4.42 7.32 2.08
CA ALA A 44 3.88 7.65 0.76
C ALA A 44 4.77 7.13 -0.38
N LEU A 45 6.09 7.25 -0.23
CA LEU A 45 7.08 6.75 -1.18
C LEU A 45 7.01 5.21 -1.32
N GLU A 46 7.08 4.50 -0.19
CA GLU A 46 6.98 3.03 -0.13
C GLU A 46 5.68 2.54 -0.78
N PHE A 47 4.56 3.16 -0.42
CA PHE A 47 3.25 2.81 -0.97
C PHE A 47 3.20 3.08 -2.48
N THR A 48 3.65 4.25 -2.93
CA THR A 48 3.69 4.61 -4.35
C THR A 48 4.51 3.60 -5.16
N ASN A 49 5.68 3.21 -4.65
CA ASN A 49 6.55 2.23 -5.29
C ASN A 49 5.88 0.86 -5.37
N MET A 50 5.27 0.39 -4.27
CA MET A 50 4.50 -0.86 -4.23
C MET A 50 3.37 -0.86 -5.25
N ILE A 51 2.57 0.20 -5.31
CA ILE A 51 1.42 0.34 -6.21
C ILE A 51 1.87 0.35 -7.68
N LYS A 52 2.97 1.05 -8.00
CA LYS A 52 3.56 1.03 -9.35
C LYS A 52 4.01 -0.37 -9.75
N GLU A 53 4.65 -1.11 -8.85
CA GLU A 53 5.15 -2.45 -9.13
C GLU A 53 3.99 -3.45 -9.35
N VAL A 54 2.94 -3.39 -8.53
CA VAL A 54 1.74 -4.21 -8.71
C VAL A 54 1.07 -3.93 -10.05
N LYS A 55 0.87 -2.65 -10.39
CA LYS A 55 0.27 -2.23 -11.67
C LYS A 55 1.10 -2.71 -12.86
N LYS A 56 2.42 -2.56 -12.80
CA LYS A 56 3.35 -3.03 -13.84
C LYS A 56 3.25 -4.54 -14.07
N ARG A 57 3.26 -5.34 -13.00
CA ARG A 57 3.22 -6.82 -13.10
C ARG A 57 1.91 -7.36 -13.65
N ASN A 58 0.80 -6.68 -13.35
CA ASN A 58 -0.54 -7.13 -13.74
C ASN A 58 -1.10 -6.40 -14.96
N ASN A 59 -0.36 -5.43 -15.52
CA ASN A 59 -0.82 -4.49 -16.53
C ASN A 59 -2.15 -3.82 -16.14
N TRP A 60 -2.23 -3.35 -14.89
CA TRP A 60 -3.39 -2.64 -14.36
C TRP A 60 -3.17 -1.13 -14.42
N ASP A 61 -4.24 -0.40 -14.73
CA ASP A 61 -4.29 1.05 -14.76
C ASP A 61 -4.48 1.67 -13.36
N ARG A 62 -5.22 0.97 -12.48
CA ARG A 62 -5.47 1.34 -11.08
C ARG A 62 -5.73 0.11 -10.21
N ILE A 63 -5.80 0.32 -8.89
CA ILE A 63 -6.21 -0.69 -7.91
C ILE A 63 -7.52 -0.26 -7.24
N ASP A 64 -8.50 -1.16 -7.20
CA ASP A 64 -9.82 -0.88 -6.61
C ASP A 64 -9.81 -1.15 -5.09
N ASP A 65 -9.21 -2.27 -4.66
CA ASP A 65 -9.06 -2.65 -3.25
C ASP A 65 -7.62 -3.10 -2.95
N LEU A 66 -7.14 -2.76 -1.76
CA LEU A 66 -5.85 -3.19 -1.24
C LEU A 66 -5.96 -3.60 0.23
N GLU A 67 -5.59 -4.83 0.53
CA GLU A 67 -5.44 -5.31 1.90
C GLU A 67 -3.95 -5.50 2.21
N ILE A 68 -3.50 -5.00 3.36
CA ILE A 68 -2.12 -5.01 3.82
C ILE A 68 -2.08 -5.60 5.23
N ASN A 69 -1.37 -6.70 5.42
CA ASN A 69 -1.22 -7.35 6.71
C ASN A 69 0.27 -7.49 7.07
N GLY A 70 0.63 -7.12 8.30
CA GLY A 70 2.01 -7.16 8.79
C GLY A 70 2.54 -5.79 9.20
N ASN A 71 3.86 -5.67 9.29
CA ASN A 71 4.54 -4.46 9.79
C ASN A 71 5.92 -4.26 9.12
N TYR A 72 6.60 -3.19 9.47
CA TYR A 72 7.90 -2.82 8.89
C TYR A 72 8.98 -3.89 9.12
N TYR A 73 9.06 -4.46 10.32
CA TYR A 73 10.13 -5.38 10.72
C TYR A 73 10.07 -6.72 9.95
N THR A 74 8.87 -7.29 9.84
CA THR A 74 8.65 -8.59 9.17
C THR A 74 8.37 -8.47 7.68
N GLY A 75 8.09 -7.26 7.18
CA GLY A 75 7.44 -7.05 5.90
C GLY A 75 5.93 -7.29 5.98
N ARG A 76 5.28 -7.16 4.82
CA ARG A 76 3.83 -7.13 4.68
C ARG A 76 3.38 -8.13 3.63
N THR A 77 2.30 -8.84 3.92
CA THR A 77 1.56 -9.62 2.93
C THR A 77 0.37 -8.80 2.48
N CYS A 78 0.25 -8.64 1.16
CA CYS A 78 -0.70 -7.75 0.53
C CYS A 78 -1.58 -8.52 -0.46
N THR A 79 -2.80 -8.05 -0.63
CA THR A 79 -3.75 -8.51 -1.64
C THR A 79 -4.30 -7.29 -2.36
N ALA A 80 -3.92 -7.12 -3.63
CA ALA A 80 -4.46 -6.06 -4.49
C ALA A 80 -5.54 -6.62 -5.41
N LYS A 81 -6.61 -5.87 -5.63
CA LYS A 81 -7.72 -6.27 -6.50
C LYS A 81 -8.07 -5.21 -7.53
N ARG A 82 -8.43 -5.68 -8.73
CA ARG A 82 -8.88 -4.86 -9.87
C ARG A 82 -9.92 -5.63 -10.66
N GLN A 83 -11.14 -5.10 -10.76
CA GLN A 83 -12.23 -5.68 -11.57
C GLN A 83 -12.40 -7.21 -11.39
N GLY A 84 -12.37 -7.69 -10.14
CA GLY A 84 -12.53 -9.12 -9.81
C GLY A 84 -11.27 -9.98 -9.96
N LYS A 85 -10.16 -9.43 -10.46
CA LYS A 85 -8.84 -10.06 -10.40
C LYS A 85 -8.16 -9.76 -9.07
N GLU A 86 -7.34 -10.69 -8.61
CA GLU A 86 -6.61 -10.61 -7.35
C GLU A 86 -5.12 -10.87 -7.60
N TYR A 87 -4.26 -10.11 -6.92
CA TYR A 87 -2.81 -10.29 -6.92
C TYR A 87 -2.31 -10.29 -5.48
N LYS A 88 -1.77 -11.44 -5.03
CA LYS A 88 -1.24 -11.62 -3.69
C LYS A 88 0.27 -11.57 -3.72
N PHE A 89 0.87 -10.83 -2.79
CA PHE A 89 2.31 -10.65 -2.76
C PHE A 89 2.79 -10.34 -1.35
N TYR A 90 4.05 -10.68 -1.08
CA TYR A 90 4.81 -10.21 0.05
C TYR A 90 5.71 -9.06 -0.39
N VAL A 91 5.79 -8.01 0.41
CA VAL A 91 6.68 -6.87 0.20
C VAL A 91 7.42 -6.51 1.48
N LYS A 92 8.71 -6.18 1.35
CA LYS A 92 9.51 -5.54 2.40
C LYS A 92 10.29 -4.39 1.77
N PHE A 93 10.22 -3.23 2.41
CA PHE A 93 10.91 -2.04 1.95
C PHE A 93 12.33 -1.99 2.50
N ASP A 94 13.21 -1.28 1.80
CA ASP A 94 14.56 -0.95 2.26
C ASP A 94 14.55 0.38 3.04
N ASP A 95 15.70 0.74 3.61
CA ASP A 95 15.84 1.92 4.46
C ASP A 95 15.75 3.25 3.68
N GLU A 96 15.68 3.21 2.35
CA GLU A 96 15.49 4.37 1.47
C GLU A 96 14.04 4.49 0.97
N GLY A 97 13.13 3.63 1.45
CA GLY A 97 11.73 3.57 1.00
C GLY A 97 11.54 2.90 -0.36
N GLY A 98 12.58 2.26 -0.87
CA GLY A 98 12.55 1.38 -2.04
C GLY A 98 11.99 -0.01 -1.71
N ILE A 99 11.75 -0.81 -2.74
CA ILE A 99 11.32 -2.20 -2.56
C ILE A 99 12.55 -3.10 -2.44
N GLY A 100 12.93 -3.45 -1.22
CA GLY A 100 14.02 -4.39 -0.96
C GLY A 100 13.66 -5.84 -1.29
N THR A 101 12.41 -6.25 -1.09
CA THR A 101 11.92 -7.58 -1.47
C THR A 101 10.48 -7.52 -1.96
N PHE A 102 10.23 -8.19 -3.09
CA PHE A 102 8.89 -8.37 -3.64
C PHE A 102 8.73 -9.82 -4.10
N LYS A 103 7.76 -10.54 -3.56
CA LYS A 103 7.51 -11.94 -3.89
C LYS A 103 6.03 -12.15 -4.13
N GLU A 104 5.69 -12.68 -5.29
CA GLU A 104 4.32 -13.14 -5.56
C GLU A 104 3.98 -14.33 -4.66
N LEU A 105 2.72 -14.39 -4.21
CA LEU A 105 2.20 -15.46 -3.39
C LEU A 105 1.11 -16.19 -4.18
N ASN A 106 1.26 -17.52 -4.29
CA ASN A 106 0.30 -18.40 -4.95
C ASN A 106 -0.88 -18.74 -4.03
#